data_AF-A0A955RBN7-F1
#
_entry.id   AF-A0A955RBN7-F1
#
_cell.length_a   1.000
_cell.length_b   1.000
_cell.length_c   1.000
_cell.angle_alpha   90.00
_cell.angle_beta   90.00
_cell.angle_gamma   90.00
#
_symmetry.space_group_name_H-M   'P 1'
#
loop_
_entity.id
_entity.type
_entity.pdbx_description
1 polymer ?
#
loop_
_entity_poly.entity_id
_entity_poly.type
_entity_poly.pdbx_seq_one_letter_code
_entity_poly.pdbx_strand_id
1 'polypeptide(L)'
;MTLTRRWTELTAAVGSPSQVARKLRGAFRTTVNLFSRREREERIARLQASGMMGERPTDWQLVLGAQHMLFGYLLPSNIEFYEHYEQSHHWQQVLRILDEPSAMMDPIGLGIDRDELVSHLIQVVHASAGYDVALLMMFEDGVSELRAQLEQLVAGNHPRQAALEAILERADYPAALLAALDRFDADPVTNWRVATVPAPEGCDRLFDWGIDTFGTPGRFMAYCRTLPETPLASVRAWFAGELRIPTPA
;
A
#
# COMPACT_ATOMS: atom_id res chain seq x y z
N MET A 1 2.25 2.82 26.64
CA MET A 1 3.10 3.87 26.00
C MET A 1 3.17 5.11 26.90
N THR A 2 4.34 5.75 26.99
CA THR A 2 4.51 6.99 27.77
C THR A 2 4.06 8.22 26.96
N LEU A 3 3.63 9.29 27.63
CA LEU A 3 3.24 10.56 26.99
C LEU A 3 4.40 11.16 26.17
N THR A 4 5.63 11.03 26.66
CA THR A 4 6.85 11.51 25.98
C THR A 4 7.05 10.82 24.63
N ARG A 5 6.82 9.49 24.56
CA ARG A 5 6.94 8.74 23.31
C ARG A 5 5.90 9.19 22.28
N ARG A 6 4.64 9.35 22.69
CA ARG A 6 3.57 9.87 21.80
C ARG A 6 3.86 11.27 21.29
N TRP A 7 4.45 12.13 22.13
CA TRP A 7 4.86 13.46 21.71
C TRP A 7 5.95 13.41 20.63
N THR A 8 6.96 12.57 20.81
CA THR A 8 8.03 12.37 19.82
C THR A 8 7.50 11.80 18.50
N GLU A 9 6.63 10.80 18.55
CA GLU A 9 5.99 10.22 17.36
C GLU A 9 5.15 11.28 16.62
N LEU A 10 4.38 12.07 17.36
CA LEU A 10 3.54 13.13 16.78
C LEU A 10 4.38 14.23 16.11
N THR A 11 5.43 14.72 16.77
CA THR A 11 6.27 15.78 16.21
C THR A 11 7.07 15.28 15.01
N ALA A 12 7.51 14.01 15.02
CA ALA A 12 8.14 13.36 13.88
C ALA A 12 7.16 13.22 12.70
N ALA A 13 5.95 12.73 12.95
CA ALA A 13 4.91 12.54 11.93
C ALA A 13 4.36 13.86 11.37
N VAL A 14 4.37 14.97 12.11
CA VAL A 14 4.04 16.29 11.55
C VAL A 14 5.23 16.81 10.73
N GLY A 15 6.41 16.82 11.33
CA GLY A 15 7.63 17.38 10.76
C GLY A 15 7.64 18.92 10.76
N SER A 16 8.61 19.47 10.04
CA SER A 16 8.81 20.91 9.85
C SER A 16 7.79 21.54 8.89
N PRO A 17 7.63 22.88 8.88
CA PRO A 17 6.72 23.56 7.96
C PRO A 17 6.94 23.24 6.47
N SER A 18 8.19 23.02 6.06
CA SER A 18 8.52 22.61 4.69
C SER A 18 8.10 21.17 4.38
N GLN A 19 8.17 20.26 5.36
CA GLN A 19 7.64 18.90 5.26
C GLN A 19 6.12 18.92 5.14
N VAL A 20 5.42 19.71 5.96
CA VAL A 20 3.96 19.87 5.87
C VAL A 20 3.54 20.40 4.50
N ALA A 21 4.20 21.45 3.99
CA ALA A 21 3.90 22.00 2.67
C ALA A 21 4.09 20.98 1.54
N ARG A 22 5.10 20.11 1.65
CA ARG A 22 5.34 19.01 0.71
C ARG A 22 4.24 17.95 0.77
N LYS A 23 3.84 17.51 1.97
CA LYS A 23 2.75 16.55 2.18
C LYS A 23 1.43 17.07 1.59
N LEU A 24 1.10 18.33 1.84
CA LEU A 24 -0.11 18.97 1.27
C LEU A 24 -0.06 19.05 -0.26
N ARG A 25 1.12 19.34 -0.83
CA ARG A 25 1.31 19.36 -2.28
C ARG A 25 1.14 17.96 -2.89
N GLY A 26 1.67 16.92 -2.23
CA GLY A 26 1.50 15.53 -2.61
C GLY A 26 0.03 15.09 -2.59
N ALA A 27 -0.70 15.43 -1.52
CA ALA A 27 -2.14 15.16 -1.41
C ALA A 27 -2.94 15.86 -2.52
N PHE A 28 -2.61 17.12 -2.81
CA PHE A 28 -3.23 17.85 -3.91
C PHE A 28 -2.95 17.20 -5.27
N ARG A 29 -1.69 16.83 -5.56
CA ARG A 29 -1.34 16.10 -6.80
C ARG A 29 -2.06 14.77 -6.90
N THR A 30 -2.13 14.00 -5.81
CA THR A 30 -2.85 12.72 -5.75
C THR A 30 -4.32 12.94 -6.08
N THR A 31 -4.95 13.99 -5.53
CA THR A 31 -6.33 14.37 -5.86
C THR A 31 -6.48 14.67 -7.35
N VAL A 32 -5.59 15.48 -7.93
CA VAL A 32 -5.62 15.80 -9.36
C VAL A 32 -5.46 14.54 -10.22
N ASN A 33 -4.53 13.65 -9.85
CA ASN A 33 -4.25 12.41 -10.56
C ASN A 33 -5.44 11.43 -10.50
N LEU A 34 -6.14 11.34 -9.36
CA LEU A 34 -7.35 10.52 -9.20
C LEU A 34 -8.43 10.91 -10.23
N PHE A 35 -8.57 12.20 -10.51
CA PHE A 35 -9.51 12.71 -11.52
C PHE A 35 -8.93 12.73 -12.95
N SER A 36 -7.61 12.53 -13.11
CA SER A 36 -6.94 12.49 -14.41
C SER A 36 -7.05 11.12 -15.06
N ARG A 37 -8.04 10.97 -15.93
CA ARG A 37 -8.22 9.74 -16.71
C ARG A 37 -6.99 9.39 -17.56
N ARG A 38 -6.35 10.39 -18.17
CA ARG A 38 -5.15 10.21 -19.01
C ARG A 38 -3.99 9.64 -18.20
N GLU A 39 -3.70 10.23 -17.04
CA GLU A 39 -2.61 9.79 -16.16
C GLU A 39 -2.84 8.34 -15.70
N ARG A 40 -4.07 8.03 -15.27
CA ARG A 40 -4.46 6.66 -14.88
C ARG A 40 -4.27 5.66 -16.03
N GLU A 41 -4.64 6.04 -17.25
CA GLU A 41 -4.47 5.20 -18.44
C GLU A 41 -3.01 4.97 -18.80
N GLU A 42 -2.17 6.00 -18.73
CA GLU A 42 -0.73 5.88 -18.97
C GLU A 42 -0.05 4.97 -17.95
N ARG A 43 -0.42 5.10 -16.66
CA ARG A 43 0.10 4.27 -15.58
C ARG A 43 -0.32 2.81 -15.70
N ILE A 44 -1.60 2.55 -16.00
CA ILE A 44 -2.09 1.20 -16.29
C ILE A 44 -1.32 0.60 -17.48
N ALA A 45 -1.13 1.37 -18.56
CA ALA A 45 -0.40 0.90 -19.73
C ALA A 45 1.06 0.53 -19.40
N ARG A 46 1.74 1.30 -18.54
CA ARG A 46 3.09 0.96 -18.05
C ARG A 46 3.11 -0.33 -17.25
N LEU A 47 2.14 -0.53 -16.36
CA LEU A 47 2.00 -1.77 -15.57
C LEU A 47 1.67 -2.99 -16.44
N GLN A 48 0.92 -2.80 -17.52
CA GLN A 48 0.66 -3.86 -18.50
C GLN A 48 1.93 -4.17 -19.31
N ALA A 49 2.66 -3.15 -19.74
CA ALA A 49 3.91 -3.32 -20.49
C ALA A 49 5.00 -4.03 -19.67
N SER A 50 5.02 -3.85 -18.34
CA SER A 50 5.92 -4.57 -17.44
C SER A 50 5.46 -5.98 -17.08
N GLY A 51 4.30 -6.42 -17.57
CA GLY A 51 3.72 -7.74 -17.27
C GLY A 51 3.10 -7.84 -15.86
N MET A 52 3.06 -6.75 -15.09
CA MET A 52 2.51 -6.72 -13.73
C MET A 52 0.99 -6.68 -13.72
N MET A 53 0.36 -6.38 -14.86
CA MET A 53 -1.08 -6.19 -14.96
C MET A 53 -1.63 -6.88 -16.20
N GLY A 54 -2.76 -7.58 -16.01
CA GLY A 54 -3.48 -8.24 -17.09
C GLY A 54 -4.51 -7.34 -17.78
N GLU A 55 -5.57 -7.96 -18.26
CA GLU A 55 -6.70 -7.25 -18.86
C GLU A 55 -7.38 -6.30 -17.86
N ARG A 56 -7.84 -5.15 -18.36
CA ARG A 56 -8.41 -4.10 -17.53
C ARG A 56 -9.89 -4.37 -17.22
N PRO A 57 -10.31 -4.34 -15.94
CA PRO A 57 -11.72 -4.33 -15.55
C PRO A 57 -12.42 -3.00 -15.90
N THR A 58 -13.74 -2.95 -15.83
CA THR A 58 -14.47 -1.68 -15.96
C THR A 58 -14.12 -0.73 -14.81
N ASP A 59 -14.29 0.58 -15.01
CA ASP A 59 -14.06 1.58 -13.96
C ASP A 59 -14.96 1.31 -12.73
N TRP A 60 -16.15 0.75 -12.94
CA TRP A 60 -17.04 0.36 -11.84
C TRP A 60 -16.54 -0.88 -11.08
N GLN A 61 -16.04 -1.89 -11.79
CA GLN A 61 -15.38 -3.05 -11.17
C GLN A 61 -14.15 -2.65 -10.35
N LEU A 62 -13.38 -1.64 -10.80
CA LEU A 62 -12.28 -1.07 -10.01
C LEU A 62 -12.77 -0.46 -8.70
N VAL A 63 -13.87 0.30 -8.75
CA VAL A 63 -14.46 0.90 -7.53
C VAL A 63 -14.90 -0.18 -6.55
N LEU A 64 -15.61 -1.20 -7.03
CA LEU A 64 -16.03 -2.32 -6.18
C LEU A 64 -14.83 -3.11 -5.64
N GLY A 65 -13.84 -3.38 -6.49
CA GLY A 65 -12.63 -4.09 -6.09
C GLY A 65 -11.85 -3.34 -5.03
N ALA A 66 -11.70 -2.01 -5.18
CA ALA A 66 -11.06 -1.16 -4.18
C ALA A 66 -11.80 -1.20 -2.84
N GLN A 67 -13.14 -1.17 -2.85
CA GLN A 67 -13.95 -1.33 -1.65
C GLN A 67 -13.77 -2.71 -1.00
N HIS A 68 -13.76 -3.77 -1.80
CA HIS A 68 -13.55 -5.14 -1.32
C HIS A 68 -12.15 -5.35 -0.73
N MET A 69 -11.12 -4.79 -1.36
CA MET A 69 -9.75 -4.80 -0.84
C MET A 69 -9.66 -4.01 0.47
N LEU A 70 -10.25 -2.81 0.53
CA LEU A 70 -10.23 -1.97 1.72
C LEU A 70 -10.94 -2.63 2.91
N PHE A 71 -12.20 -3.03 2.73
CA PHE A 71 -13.03 -3.50 3.83
C PHE A 71 -12.89 -4.99 4.12
N GLY A 72 -12.55 -5.80 3.11
CA GLY A 72 -12.38 -7.25 3.27
C GLY A 72 -10.97 -7.66 3.69
N TYR A 73 -9.95 -6.86 3.34
CA TYR A 73 -8.56 -7.22 3.62
C TYR A 73 -7.79 -6.14 4.40
N LEU A 74 -7.62 -4.94 3.86
CA LEU A 74 -6.69 -3.94 4.43
C LEU A 74 -7.11 -3.52 5.85
N LEU A 75 -8.39 -3.22 6.07
CA LEU A 75 -8.85 -2.79 7.39
C LEU A 75 -8.80 -3.95 8.41
N PRO A 76 -9.35 -5.15 8.13
CA PRO A 76 -9.21 -6.30 9.04
C PRO A 76 -7.76 -6.67 9.34
N SER A 77 -6.91 -6.76 8.31
CA SER A 77 -5.49 -7.15 8.49
C SER A 77 -4.71 -6.13 9.30
N ASN A 78 -4.97 -4.83 9.12
CA ASN A 78 -4.36 -3.79 9.95
C ASN A 78 -4.77 -3.92 11.43
N ILE A 79 -6.03 -4.26 11.73
CA ILE A 79 -6.48 -4.44 13.12
C ILE A 79 -5.71 -5.61 13.76
N GLU A 80 -5.73 -6.77 13.12
CA GLU A 80 -5.02 -7.98 13.57
C GLU A 80 -3.51 -7.73 13.73
N PHE A 81 -2.89 -7.03 12.77
CA PHE A 81 -1.48 -6.69 12.82
C PHE A 81 -1.14 -5.84 14.05
N TYR A 82 -1.86 -4.74 14.28
CA TYR A 82 -1.54 -3.87 15.42
C TYR A 82 -1.88 -4.49 16.77
N GLU A 83 -2.93 -5.30 16.87
CA GLU A 83 -3.23 -6.06 18.08
C GLU A 83 -2.10 -7.02 18.42
N HIS A 84 -1.56 -7.74 17.43
CA HIS A 84 -0.44 -8.65 17.61
C HIS A 84 0.85 -7.97 18.09
N TYR A 85 1.16 -6.78 17.56
CA TYR A 85 2.35 -6.02 17.97
C TYR A 85 2.12 -5.10 19.17
N GLU A 86 0.98 -5.25 19.88
CA GLU A 86 0.59 -4.43 21.05
C GLU A 86 0.63 -2.91 20.78
N GLN A 87 0.34 -2.51 19.54
CA GLN A 87 0.30 -1.12 19.12
C GLN A 87 -1.14 -0.63 19.02
N SER A 88 -1.35 0.66 19.29
CA SER A 88 -2.69 1.23 19.15
C SER A 88 -2.98 1.50 17.67
N HIS A 89 -3.88 0.70 17.08
CA HIS A 89 -4.37 0.90 15.71
C HIS A 89 -4.79 2.35 15.46
N HIS A 90 -5.64 2.92 16.31
CA HIS A 90 -6.13 4.29 16.15
C HIS A 90 -5.01 5.34 16.19
N TRP A 91 -4.04 5.17 17.08
CA TRP A 91 -2.90 6.09 17.16
C TRP A 91 -2.06 6.03 15.89
N GLN A 92 -1.81 4.82 15.37
CA GLN A 92 -1.04 4.65 14.15
C GLN A 92 -1.77 5.20 12.93
N GLN A 93 -3.09 5.08 12.84
CA GLN A 93 -3.86 5.73 11.77
C GLN A 93 -3.75 7.26 11.83
N VAL A 94 -3.74 7.86 13.03
CA VAL A 94 -3.50 9.31 13.17
C VAL A 94 -2.11 9.68 12.67
N LEU A 95 -1.07 8.93 13.07
CA LEU A 95 0.30 9.18 12.61
C LEU A 95 0.41 9.03 11.09
N ARG A 96 -0.24 8.03 10.49
CA ARG A 96 -0.26 7.79 9.04
C ARG A 96 -0.95 8.92 8.28
N ILE A 97 -2.08 9.43 8.75
CA ILE A 97 -2.75 10.58 8.13
C ILE A 97 -1.87 11.83 8.18
N LEU A 98 -1.17 12.05 9.30
CA LEU A 98 -0.30 13.20 9.48
C LEU A 98 1.00 13.11 8.66
N ASP A 99 1.54 11.91 8.47
CA ASP A 99 2.75 11.74 7.68
C ASP A 99 2.49 11.61 6.18
N GLU A 100 1.47 10.84 5.78
CA GLU A 100 1.23 10.47 4.38
C GLU A 100 -0.27 10.45 4.00
N PRO A 101 -0.90 11.62 3.87
CA PRO A 101 -2.31 11.71 3.53
C PRO A 101 -2.65 11.10 2.15
N SER A 102 -1.72 11.12 1.19
CA SER A 102 -1.94 10.60 -0.17
C SER A 102 -2.28 9.11 -0.22
N ALA A 103 -1.58 8.28 0.55
CA ALA A 103 -1.80 6.83 0.59
C ALA A 103 -3.19 6.47 1.15
N MET A 104 -3.75 7.34 2.00
CA MET A 104 -5.12 7.17 2.54
C MET A 104 -6.21 7.57 1.54
N MET A 105 -5.90 8.43 0.58
CA MET A 105 -6.85 8.90 -0.43
C MET A 105 -7.00 7.95 -1.61
N ASP A 106 -5.96 7.15 -1.89
CA ASP A 106 -5.91 6.24 -3.03
C ASP A 106 -5.44 4.85 -2.62
N PRO A 107 -6.34 4.01 -2.06
CA PRO A 107 -5.98 2.71 -1.51
C PRO A 107 -5.52 1.68 -2.56
N ILE A 108 -5.68 1.98 -3.85
CA ILE A 108 -5.19 1.14 -4.96
C ILE A 108 -3.93 1.72 -5.62
N GLY A 109 -3.49 2.91 -5.22
CA GLY A 109 -2.20 3.52 -5.60
C GLY A 109 -2.05 3.90 -7.08
N LEU A 110 -3.10 4.03 -7.88
CA LEU A 110 -2.98 4.41 -9.29
C LEU A 110 -2.81 5.93 -9.52
N GLY A 111 -3.22 6.75 -8.57
CA GLY A 111 -3.10 8.22 -8.55
C GLY A 111 -1.96 8.73 -7.66
N ILE A 112 -1.36 7.87 -6.82
CA ILE A 112 -0.23 8.25 -5.96
C ILE A 112 1.02 8.63 -6.78
N ASP A 113 1.78 9.60 -6.32
CA ASP A 113 3.05 9.96 -6.96
C ASP A 113 4.20 9.05 -6.50
N ARG A 114 5.30 9.06 -7.25
CA ARG A 114 6.46 8.18 -7.03
C ARG A 114 7.04 8.34 -5.62
N ASP A 115 7.33 9.57 -5.20
CA ASP A 115 8.03 9.84 -3.95
C ASP A 115 7.16 9.46 -2.73
N GLU A 116 5.84 9.66 -2.86
CA GLU A 116 4.83 9.24 -1.90
C GLU A 116 4.74 7.71 -1.82
N LEU A 117 4.75 6.99 -2.94
CA LEU A 117 4.75 5.52 -2.92
C LEU A 117 6.04 4.94 -2.32
N VAL A 118 7.20 5.54 -2.63
CA VAL A 118 8.48 5.16 -2.02
C VAL A 118 8.47 5.42 -0.51
N SER A 119 8.02 6.60 -0.11
CA SER A 119 7.86 6.98 1.29
C SER A 119 6.94 6.01 2.04
N HIS A 120 5.83 5.61 1.42
CA HIS A 120 4.89 4.64 1.96
C HIS A 120 5.54 3.29 2.24
N LEU A 121 6.20 2.73 1.23
CA LEU A 121 6.89 1.44 1.29
C LEU A 121 7.97 1.40 2.36
N ILE A 122 8.62 2.53 2.63
CA ILE A 122 9.64 2.65 3.68
C ILE A 122 9.00 2.69 5.08
N GLN A 123 7.86 3.35 5.23
CA GLN A 123 7.29 3.66 6.53
C GLN A 123 6.35 2.61 7.07
N VAL A 124 5.58 1.98 6.20
CA VAL A 124 4.54 1.03 6.57
C VAL A 124 5.10 -0.37 6.49
N VAL A 125 5.01 -1.12 7.59
CA VAL A 125 5.40 -2.54 7.58
C VAL A 125 4.34 -3.37 6.87
N HIS A 126 4.75 -4.09 5.83
CA HIS A 126 3.88 -4.96 5.03
C HIS A 126 4.21 -6.43 5.24
N ALA A 127 3.24 -7.30 5.56
CA ALA A 127 3.47 -8.75 5.49
C ALA A 127 3.95 -9.18 4.09
N SER A 128 3.36 -8.59 3.05
CA SER A 128 3.82 -8.64 1.66
C SER A 128 3.76 -7.25 1.06
N ALA A 129 4.89 -6.74 0.57
CA ALA A 129 4.98 -5.46 -0.12
C ALA A 129 4.76 -5.59 -1.65
N GLY A 130 4.30 -6.76 -2.12
CA GLY A 130 4.28 -7.11 -3.54
C GLY A 130 3.46 -6.16 -4.41
N TYR A 131 2.30 -5.74 -3.90
CA TYR A 131 1.41 -4.84 -4.63
C TYR A 131 2.06 -3.48 -4.86
N ASP A 132 2.57 -2.87 -3.80
CA ASP A 132 3.16 -1.53 -3.81
C ASP A 132 4.51 -1.51 -4.54
N VAL A 133 5.32 -2.57 -4.42
CA VAL A 133 6.55 -2.71 -5.21
C VAL A 133 6.21 -2.83 -6.70
N ALA A 134 5.19 -3.61 -7.08
CA ALA A 134 4.77 -3.69 -8.48
C ALA A 134 4.22 -2.34 -8.99
N LEU A 135 3.56 -1.54 -8.14
CA LEU A 135 3.12 -0.19 -8.50
C LEU A 135 4.29 0.75 -8.84
N LEU A 136 5.48 0.56 -8.26
CA LEU A 136 6.66 1.36 -8.62
C LEU A 136 7.05 1.23 -10.09
N MET A 137 6.63 0.16 -10.78
CA MET A 137 6.83 -0.04 -12.22
C MET A 137 6.03 0.95 -13.09
N MET A 138 5.15 1.77 -12.51
CA MET A 138 4.58 2.94 -13.19
C MET A 138 5.62 4.03 -13.45
N PHE A 139 6.75 4.01 -12.73
CA PHE A 139 7.81 5.01 -12.77
C PHE A 139 9.10 4.37 -13.27
N GLU A 140 9.83 5.08 -14.13
CA GLU A 140 11.05 4.57 -14.77
C GLU A 140 12.14 4.19 -13.76
N ASP A 141 12.24 4.94 -12.67
CA ASP A 141 13.23 4.75 -11.62
C ASP A 141 12.63 4.34 -10.26
N GLY A 142 11.35 3.97 -10.20
CA GLY A 142 10.63 3.76 -8.94
C GLY A 142 11.28 2.73 -8.01
N VAL A 143 11.61 1.54 -8.54
CA VAL A 143 12.25 0.46 -7.75
C VAL A 143 13.68 0.85 -7.34
N SER A 144 14.43 1.46 -8.26
CA SER A 144 15.81 1.93 -8.00
C SER A 144 15.85 3.00 -6.92
N GLU A 145 14.90 3.94 -6.92
CA GLU A 145 14.77 4.99 -5.92
C GLU A 145 14.42 4.40 -4.54
N LEU A 146 13.48 3.46 -4.48
CA LEU A 146 13.17 2.74 -3.24
C LEU A 146 14.42 2.04 -2.68
N ARG A 147 15.14 1.30 -3.53
CA ARG A 147 16.37 0.60 -3.16
C ARG A 147 17.41 1.56 -2.59
N ALA A 148 17.67 2.68 -3.27
CA ALA A 148 18.64 3.67 -2.83
C ALA A 148 18.29 4.27 -1.46
N GLN A 149 17.01 4.53 -1.18
CA GLN A 149 16.58 5.03 0.13
C GLN A 149 16.66 3.97 1.23
N LEU A 150 16.32 2.70 0.93
CA LEU A 150 16.46 1.59 1.88
C LEU A 150 17.93 1.33 2.23
N GLU A 151 18.84 1.37 1.25
CA GLU A 151 20.28 1.25 1.48
C GLU A 151 20.80 2.36 2.40
N GLN A 152 20.35 3.59 2.20
CA GLN A 152 20.69 4.71 3.07
C GLN A 152 20.16 4.52 4.51
N LEU A 153 18.95 3.96 4.66
CA LEU A 153 18.35 3.69 5.97
C LEU A 153 19.10 2.61 6.73
N VAL A 154 19.45 1.51 6.04
CA VAL A 154 20.25 0.42 6.60
C VAL A 154 21.65 0.91 6.97
N ALA A 155 22.23 1.83 6.17
CA ALA A 155 23.51 2.45 6.46
C ALA A 155 23.45 3.55 7.54
N GLY A 156 22.26 3.94 8.00
CA GLY A 156 22.07 4.98 9.01
C GLY A 156 22.35 6.41 8.53
N ASN A 157 22.37 6.65 7.23
CA ASN A 157 22.72 7.96 6.64
C ASN A 157 21.55 8.63 5.91
N HIS A 158 20.35 8.07 6.01
CA HIS A 158 19.17 8.61 5.35
C HIS A 158 18.79 10.00 5.91
N PRO A 159 18.42 10.98 5.07
CA PRO A 159 18.05 12.32 5.54
C PRO A 159 16.87 12.36 6.52
N ARG A 160 16.02 11.33 6.51
CA ARG A 160 14.89 11.16 7.43
C ARG A 160 15.14 10.11 8.54
N GLN A 161 16.37 9.64 8.75
CA GLN A 161 16.70 8.53 9.66
C GLN A 161 15.96 8.61 11.01
N ALA A 162 16.21 9.68 11.77
CA ALA A 162 15.65 9.84 13.11
C ALA A 162 14.11 9.93 13.13
N ALA A 163 13.50 10.49 12.08
CA ALA A 163 12.03 10.56 11.98
C ALA A 163 11.43 9.18 11.68
N LEU A 164 12.08 8.42 10.80
CA LEU A 164 11.65 7.08 10.41
C LEU A 164 11.83 6.08 11.56
N GLU A 165 12.97 6.10 12.25
CA GLU A 165 13.21 5.28 13.44
C GLU A 165 12.20 5.54 14.57
N ALA A 166 11.67 6.77 14.66
CA ALA A 166 10.68 7.12 15.67
C ALA A 166 9.28 6.53 15.39
N ILE A 167 8.94 6.27 14.12
CA ILE A 167 7.58 5.86 13.70
C ILE A 167 7.52 4.42 13.18
N LEU A 168 8.63 3.86 12.70
CA LEU A 168 8.70 2.50 12.17
C LEU A 168 8.22 1.49 13.20
N GLU A 169 7.26 0.64 12.80
CA GLU A 169 6.76 -0.41 13.68
C GLU A 169 7.84 -1.46 13.98
N ARG A 170 8.79 -1.65 13.05
CA ARG A 170 9.90 -2.62 13.14
C ARG A 170 11.21 -2.05 12.58
N ALA A 171 12.27 -2.08 13.40
CA ALA A 171 13.59 -1.57 13.01
C ALA A 171 14.30 -2.42 11.95
N ASP A 172 13.96 -3.72 11.84
CA ASP A 172 14.55 -4.64 10.85
C ASP A 172 13.84 -4.59 9.49
N TYR A 173 12.70 -3.91 9.40
CA TYR A 173 11.88 -3.87 8.18
C TYR A 173 12.62 -3.32 6.94
N PRO A 174 13.39 -2.22 7.01
CA PRO A 174 14.10 -1.72 5.82
C PRO A 174 15.06 -2.76 5.21
N ALA A 175 15.78 -3.51 6.06
CA ALA A 175 16.68 -4.56 5.61
C ALA A 175 15.91 -5.77 5.03
N ALA A 176 14.78 -6.13 5.65
CA ALA A 176 13.92 -7.20 5.15
C ALA A 176 13.29 -6.86 3.79
N LEU A 177 12.84 -5.62 3.59
CA LEU A 177 12.32 -5.14 2.32
C LEU A 177 13.40 -5.14 1.24
N LEU A 178 14.62 -4.67 1.54
CA LEU A 178 15.75 -4.70 0.60
C LEU A 178 16.04 -6.13 0.11
N ALA A 179 16.11 -7.10 1.04
CA ALA A 179 16.30 -8.51 0.69
C ALA A 179 15.12 -9.09 -0.11
N ALA A 180 13.91 -8.57 0.09
CA ALA A 180 12.74 -8.97 -0.67
C ALA A 180 12.74 -8.38 -2.10
N LEU A 181 13.26 -7.16 -2.29
CA LEU A 181 13.45 -6.56 -3.60
C LEU A 181 14.44 -7.36 -4.45
N ASP A 182 15.52 -7.91 -3.87
CA ASP A 182 16.45 -8.77 -4.60
C ASP A 182 15.77 -10.01 -5.20
N ARG A 183 14.81 -10.59 -4.46
CA ARG A 183 14.02 -11.74 -4.95
C ARG A 183 13.01 -11.32 -6.01
N PHE A 184 12.40 -10.14 -5.82
CA PHE A 184 11.47 -9.57 -6.78
C PHE A 184 12.17 -9.28 -8.12
N ASP A 185 13.32 -8.61 -8.10
CA ASP A 185 14.09 -8.27 -9.32
C ASP A 185 14.51 -9.52 -10.12
N ALA A 186 14.80 -10.62 -9.42
CA ALA A 186 15.19 -11.89 -10.06
C ALA A 186 14.05 -12.56 -10.84
N ASP A 187 12.81 -12.48 -10.33
CA ASP A 187 11.62 -13.00 -10.99
C ASP A 187 10.36 -12.32 -10.45
N PRO A 188 9.96 -11.16 -11.00
CA PRO A 188 8.85 -10.40 -10.46
C PRO A 188 7.49 -11.11 -10.57
N VAL A 189 7.36 -12.04 -11.52
CA VAL A 189 6.11 -12.76 -11.79
C VAL A 189 5.92 -13.91 -10.80
N THR A 190 7.00 -14.62 -10.44
CA THR A 190 6.94 -15.75 -9.49
C THR A 190 7.20 -15.32 -8.04
N ASN A 191 8.09 -14.33 -7.81
CA ASN A 191 8.47 -13.84 -6.48
C ASN A 191 7.69 -12.58 -6.05
N TRP A 192 6.48 -12.42 -6.55
CA TRP A 192 5.63 -11.26 -6.30
C TRP A 192 5.22 -11.09 -4.84
N ARG A 193 5.28 -12.14 -4.00
CA ARG A 193 4.83 -12.08 -2.61
C ARG A 193 5.69 -11.18 -1.70
N VAL A 194 6.80 -10.61 -2.19
CA VAL A 194 7.73 -9.68 -1.49
C VAL A 194 7.57 -9.72 0.03
N ALA A 195 7.81 -10.91 0.60
CA ALA A 195 7.53 -11.17 2.00
C ALA A 195 8.59 -10.50 2.85
N THR A 196 8.18 -9.61 3.75
CA THR A 196 9.13 -8.85 4.57
C THR A 196 9.06 -9.28 6.03
N VAL A 197 7.85 -9.40 6.59
CA VAL A 197 7.61 -9.80 7.96
C VAL A 197 6.56 -10.92 8.01
N PRO A 198 6.66 -11.86 8.97
CA PRO A 198 5.64 -12.88 9.13
C PRO A 198 4.28 -12.26 9.45
N ALA A 199 3.21 -12.92 9.00
CA ALA A 199 1.87 -12.61 9.46
C ALA A 199 1.75 -12.86 10.97
N PRO A 200 0.88 -12.12 11.67
CA PRO A 200 0.50 -12.43 13.05
C PRO A 200 0.07 -13.89 13.22
N GLU A 201 0.51 -14.51 14.31
CA GLU A 201 0.16 -15.91 14.62
C GLU A 201 -1.37 -16.09 14.70
N GLY A 202 -1.90 -17.07 13.95
CA GLY A 202 -3.34 -17.35 13.90
C GLY A 202 -4.12 -16.54 12.87
N CYS A 203 -3.51 -15.55 12.23
CA CYS A 203 -4.15 -14.70 11.21
C CYS A 203 -3.81 -15.14 9.77
N ASP A 204 -3.08 -16.24 9.61
CA ASP A 204 -2.53 -16.72 8.33
C ASP A 204 -3.58 -16.76 7.22
N ARG A 205 -4.81 -17.21 7.52
CA ARG A 205 -5.88 -17.29 6.53
C ARG A 205 -6.25 -15.95 5.92
N LEU A 206 -6.35 -14.90 6.73
CA LEU A 206 -6.70 -13.56 6.26
C LEU A 206 -5.57 -12.97 5.43
N PHE A 207 -4.34 -13.12 5.90
CA PHE A 207 -3.15 -12.61 5.22
C PHE A 207 -2.90 -13.37 3.91
N ASP A 208 -2.92 -14.71 3.92
CA ASP A 208 -2.75 -15.50 2.71
C ASP A 208 -3.85 -15.24 1.68
N TRP A 209 -5.12 -15.20 2.10
CA TRP A 209 -6.21 -14.88 1.19
C TRP A 209 -6.06 -13.48 0.60
N GLY A 210 -5.75 -12.48 1.42
CA GLY A 210 -5.58 -11.11 0.97
C GLY A 210 -4.38 -10.94 0.03
N ILE A 211 -3.24 -11.55 0.37
CA ILE A 211 -2.04 -11.58 -0.47
C ILE A 211 -2.34 -12.32 -1.79
N ASP A 212 -3.01 -13.47 -1.75
CA ASP A 212 -3.40 -14.21 -2.95
C ASP A 212 -4.50 -13.55 -3.77
N THR A 213 -5.27 -12.63 -3.21
CA THR A 213 -6.32 -11.94 -3.98
C THR A 213 -5.83 -10.60 -4.51
N PHE A 214 -5.08 -9.86 -3.70
CA PHE A 214 -4.75 -8.47 -3.91
C PHE A 214 -3.26 -8.15 -3.92
N GLY A 215 -2.38 -9.12 -3.66
CA GLY A 215 -0.94 -8.85 -3.46
C GLY A 215 -0.15 -8.51 -4.72
N THR A 216 -0.79 -8.38 -5.89
CA THR A 216 -0.24 -7.70 -7.07
C THR A 216 -1.33 -6.94 -7.83
N PRO A 217 -0.96 -5.91 -8.62
CA PRO A 217 -1.91 -5.23 -9.50
C PRO A 217 -2.63 -6.20 -10.44
N GLY A 218 -1.93 -7.17 -11.02
CA GLY A 218 -2.52 -8.17 -11.91
C GLY A 218 -3.57 -9.05 -11.23
N ARG A 219 -3.32 -9.49 -10.00
CA ARG A 219 -4.28 -10.28 -9.22
C ARG A 219 -5.48 -9.44 -8.80
N PHE A 220 -5.25 -8.21 -8.36
CA PHE A 220 -6.32 -7.25 -8.07
C PHE A 220 -7.20 -7.00 -9.31
N MET A 221 -6.62 -6.79 -10.50
CA MET A 221 -7.38 -6.63 -11.74
C MET A 221 -8.16 -7.90 -12.10
N ALA A 222 -7.55 -9.08 -11.93
CA ALA A 222 -8.23 -10.35 -12.15
C ALA A 222 -9.44 -10.52 -11.23
N TYR A 223 -9.31 -10.15 -9.96
CA TYR A 223 -10.42 -10.14 -9.00
C TYR A 223 -11.50 -9.12 -9.39
N CYS A 224 -11.14 -7.89 -9.72
CA CYS A 224 -12.10 -6.87 -10.15
C CYS A 224 -12.99 -7.35 -11.31
N ARG A 225 -12.41 -8.08 -12.27
CA ARG A 225 -13.16 -8.63 -13.42
C ARG A 225 -14.21 -9.67 -13.04
N THR A 226 -14.15 -10.26 -11.85
CA THR A 226 -15.19 -11.19 -11.38
C THR A 226 -16.39 -10.46 -10.76
N LEU A 227 -16.28 -9.14 -10.55
CA LEU A 227 -17.33 -8.32 -9.94
C LEU A 227 -18.34 -7.84 -11.00
N PRO A 228 -19.56 -7.45 -10.60
CA PRO A 228 -20.54 -6.93 -11.53
C PRO A 228 -20.01 -5.70 -12.29
N GLU A 229 -20.18 -5.69 -13.61
CA GLU A 229 -19.63 -4.66 -14.50
C GLU A 229 -20.27 -3.27 -14.35
N THR A 230 -21.48 -3.21 -13.79
CA THR A 230 -22.29 -2.00 -13.71
C THR A 230 -22.94 -1.79 -12.33
N PRO A 231 -23.29 -0.55 -11.96
CA PRO A 231 -24.01 -0.28 -10.71
C PRO A 231 -25.32 -1.07 -10.58
N LEU A 232 -26.10 -1.15 -11.67
CA LEU A 232 -27.37 -1.87 -11.66
C LEU A 232 -27.19 -3.38 -11.44
N ALA A 233 -26.18 -3.98 -12.08
CA ALA A 233 -25.83 -5.38 -11.85
C ALA A 233 -25.40 -5.63 -10.40
N SER A 234 -24.70 -4.66 -9.79
CA SER A 234 -24.24 -4.74 -8.40
C SER A 234 -25.40 -4.72 -7.41
N VAL A 235 -26.38 -3.83 -7.62
CA VAL A 235 -27.59 -3.77 -6.81
C VAL A 235 -28.37 -5.09 -6.90
N ARG A 236 -28.50 -5.65 -8.10
CA ARG A 236 -29.17 -6.96 -8.30
C ARG A 236 -28.42 -8.08 -7.56
N ALA A 237 -27.10 -8.18 -7.75
CA ALA A 237 -26.28 -9.19 -7.09
C ALA A 237 -26.30 -9.05 -5.56
N TRP A 238 -26.33 -7.82 -5.04
CA TRP A 238 -26.46 -7.56 -3.60
C TRP A 238 -27.79 -8.09 -3.04
N PHE A 239 -28.92 -7.77 -3.69
CA PHE A 239 -30.23 -8.27 -3.26
C PHE A 239 -30.40 -9.78 -3.45
N ALA A 240 -29.71 -10.37 -4.43
CA ALA A 240 -29.63 -11.83 -4.59
C ALA A 240 -28.70 -12.50 -3.56
N GLY A 241 -27.93 -11.72 -2.79
CA GLY A 241 -26.96 -12.21 -1.82
C GLY A 241 -25.66 -12.73 -2.43
N GLU A 242 -25.43 -12.50 -3.73
CA GLU A 242 -24.28 -12.92 -4.54
C GLU A 242 -23.10 -11.93 -4.40
N LEU A 243 -23.37 -10.66 -4.11
CA LEU A 243 -22.35 -9.64 -3.83
C LEU A 243 -22.28 -9.37 -2.33
N ARG A 244 -21.12 -9.62 -1.72
CA ARG A 244 -20.83 -9.33 -0.31
C ARG A 244 -19.39 -8.89 -0.17
N ILE A 245 -19.08 -8.16 0.90
CA ILE A 245 -17.70 -7.91 1.29
C ILE A 245 -17.04 -9.27 1.52
N PRO A 246 -15.93 -9.57 0.83
CA PRO A 246 -15.28 -10.85 0.97
C PRO A 246 -14.77 -11.00 2.40
N THR A 247 -15.03 -12.17 2.97
CA THR A 247 -14.47 -12.60 4.25
C THR A 247 -13.83 -13.96 4.02
N PRO A 248 -12.55 -14.15 4.37
CA PRO A 248 -11.93 -15.46 4.30
C PRO A 248 -12.67 -16.42 5.24
N ALA A 249 -12.91 -17.65 4.76
CA ALA A 249 -13.65 -18.70 5.48
C ALA A 249 -12.81 -19.46 6.51
#